data_AF-D4LE01-F1
#
_entry.id   AF-D4LE01-F1
#
_cell.length_a   1.000
_cell.length_b   1.000
_cell.length_c   1.000
_cell.angle_alpha   90.00
_cell.angle_beta   90.00
_cell.angle_gamma   90.00
#
_symmetry.space_group_name_H-M   'P 1'
#
loop_
_entity.id
_entity.type
_entity.pdbx_description
1 polymer ?
#
loop_
_entity_poly.entity_id
_entity_poly.type
_entity_poly.pdbx_seq_one_letter_code
_entity_poly.pdbx_strand_id
1 'polypeptide(L)'
;MLTPDYLLHCTDSLTELLDAYDNAVVSDIARRIVKTGYVTETAKHQLRQAQQMGLLYEDIIREIAQRANATDSMVRTLFENAGVETVETDNRLYTAAGLQTTDLRASPAMLQMLQAGYENTLGTMHNLTLTTANTAQQAYISACDLAMLQVQSGAMSYQQAIRAAIQSAASDGTRVLYPSGRTDRIEVAVRRAVLTGVAKTCRTIGEYNAASCGCDLMELSAHAGARPSHARWQGQLVSLSGKRGYLSKDDIGYGSGDGFGGYNCRHDWYPFFPGISQRNYTPEKLTQLETMTVNYNGQEIPYYDATQEQRRLERRVRDCKLRLSATDAARQETTDPKLRAQLDEDFAKQSKALRDARDKLADFQNGTGLLPDTSRTQVYGFGRSIAQKAVTARKRVDKSGKGGIIVNKEKLSKYIGKPIVETDNQHIREWYYANVGDIPNQIDRSKSREEQARQAYTLRNQYKHQARAAMSDEETAKMLEETRPVIPFDELLESKMRRKGLSKEEAMEDIIQTASKTNADVNKEFGL
;
A
#
# COMPACT_ATOMS: atom_id res chain seq x y z
N MET A 1 -34.00 0.58 -9.41
CA MET A 1 -32.55 0.91 -9.56
C MET A 1 -31.69 0.28 -8.49
N LEU A 2 -30.43 0.03 -8.84
CA LEU A 2 -29.38 -0.27 -7.87
C LEU A 2 -28.98 1.02 -7.14
N THR A 3 -28.90 0.97 -5.81
CA THR A 3 -28.47 2.14 -5.05
C THR A 3 -26.95 2.36 -5.19
N PRO A 4 -26.47 3.61 -5.03
CA PRO A 4 -25.03 3.89 -4.99
C PRO A 4 -24.27 3.14 -3.89
N ASP A 5 -24.98 2.71 -2.84
CA ASP A 5 -24.46 1.90 -1.74
C ASP A 5 -24.34 0.42 -2.14
N TYR A 6 -25.37 -0.14 -2.79
CA TYR A 6 -25.31 -1.48 -3.36
C TYR A 6 -24.11 -1.61 -4.31
N LEU A 7 -23.96 -0.68 -5.25
CA LEU A 7 -22.84 -0.69 -6.21
C LEU A 7 -21.47 -0.51 -5.54
N LEU A 8 -21.40 0.10 -4.36
CA LEU A 8 -20.14 0.22 -3.62
C LEU A 8 -19.66 -1.14 -3.08
N HIS A 9 -20.60 -1.97 -2.61
CA HIS A 9 -20.35 -3.19 -1.84
C HIS A 9 -20.58 -4.49 -2.61
N CYS A 10 -21.19 -4.44 -3.79
CA CYS A 10 -21.59 -5.63 -4.55
C CYS A 10 -20.43 -6.55 -4.98
N THR A 11 -19.19 -6.07 -4.91
CA THR A 11 -17.98 -6.81 -5.29
C THR A 11 -17.09 -7.19 -4.11
N ASP A 12 -17.52 -6.93 -2.88
CA ASP A 12 -16.68 -7.12 -1.68
C ASP A 12 -16.29 -8.59 -1.49
N SER A 13 -17.22 -9.53 -1.70
CA SER A 13 -16.93 -10.97 -1.60
C SER A 13 -15.91 -11.45 -2.63
N LEU A 14 -15.89 -10.87 -3.84
CA LEU A 14 -14.93 -11.22 -4.88
C LEU A 14 -13.51 -10.77 -4.51
N THR A 15 -13.39 -9.69 -3.74
CA THR A 15 -12.11 -9.11 -3.32
C THR A 15 -11.27 -10.13 -2.56
N GLU A 16 -11.87 -10.96 -1.71
CA GLU A 16 -11.15 -11.95 -0.92
C GLU A 16 -10.38 -12.97 -1.77
N LEU A 17 -10.99 -13.46 -2.85
CA LEU A 17 -10.37 -14.45 -3.74
C LEU A 17 -9.28 -13.83 -4.62
N LEU A 18 -9.49 -12.59 -5.08
CA LEU A 18 -8.50 -11.84 -5.86
C LEU A 18 -7.28 -11.47 -5.02
N ASP A 19 -7.50 -11.11 -3.75
CA ASP A 19 -6.44 -10.83 -2.79
C ASP A 19 -5.59 -12.06 -2.49
N ALA A 20 -6.22 -13.23 -2.40
CA ALA A 20 -5.55 -14.51 -2.20
C ALA A 20 -4.62 -14.82 -3.37
N TYR A 21 -5.14 -14.62 -4.59
CA TYR A 21 -4.37 -14.77 -5.81
C TYR A 21 -3.18 -13.79 -5.87
N ASP A 22 -3.42 -12.49 -5.65
CA ASP A 22 -2.38 -11.43 -5.64
C ASP A 22 -1.23 -11.78 -4.68
N ASN A 23 -1.57 -12.13 -3.44
CA ASN A 23 -0.58 -12.50 -2.43
C ASN A 23 0.16 -13.80 -2.78
N ALA A 24 -0.52 -14.81 -3.34
CA ALA A 24 0.11 -16.07 -3.74
C ALA A 24 1.15 -15.85 -4.84
N VAL A 25 0.82 -15.08 -5.88
CA VAL A 25 1.74 -14.75 -6.97
C VAL A 25 2.96 -13.97 -6.47
N VAL A 26 2.74 -12.92 -5.68
CA VAL A 26 3.83 -12.10 -5.13
C VAL A 26 4.76 -12.93 -4.22
N SER A 27 4.20 -13.77 -3.35
CA SER A 27 4.99 -14.65 -2.50
C SER A 27 5.76 -15.70 -3.30
N ASP A 28 5.19 -16.23 -4.39
CA ASP A 28 5.87 -17.20 -5.25
C ASP A 28 7.04 -16.58 -6.01
N ILE A 29 6.85 -15.38 -6.59
CA ILE A 29 7.94 -14.62 -7.22
C ILE A 29 9.08 -14.39 -6.22
N ALA A 30 8.77 -13.99 -4.98
CA ALA A 30 9.79 -13.75 -3.95
C ALA A 30 10.58 -15.03 -3.61
N ARG A 31 9.91 -16.19 -3.46
CA ARG A 31 10.59 -17.47 -3.25
C ARG A 31 11.50 -17.83 -4.44
N ARG A 32 11.02 -17.64 -5.66
CA ARG A 32 11.79 -17.99 -6.87
C ARG A 32 13.01 -17.11 -7.06
N ILE A 33 12.93 -15.82 -6.77
CA ILE A 33 14.10 -14.92 -6.77
C ILE A 33 15.18 -15.48 -5.84
N VAL A 34 14.80 -15.94 -4.65
CA VAL A 34 15.74 -16.57 -3.70
C VAL A 34 16.28 -17.91 -4.22
N LYS A 35 15.42 -18.78 -4.79
CA LYS A 35 15.82 -20.08 -5.36
C LYS A 35 16.76 -19.97 -6.55
N THR A 36 16.52 -19.01 -7.44
CA THR A 36 17.36 -18.76 -8.61
C THR A 36 18.77 -18.40 -8.16
N GLY A 37 18.86 -17.55 -7.13
CA GLY A 37 20.11 -17.11 -6.54
C GLY A 37 21.07 -16.51 -7.58
N TYR A 38 22.35 -16.45 -7.24
CA TYR A 38 23.40 -16.05 -8.19
C TYR A 38 24.28 -17.24 -8.52
N VAL A 39 24.43 -17.50 -9.81
CA VAL A 39 25.35 -18.51 -10.34
C VAL A 39 26.39 -17.75 -11.13
N THR A 40 27.67 -18.00 -10.85
CA THR A 40 28.80 -17.29 -11.48
C THR A 40 28.87 -17.48 -12.99
N GLU A 41 28.29 -18.55 -13.54
CA GLU A 41 28.14 -18.72 -14.98
C GLU A 41 26.79 -18.19 -15.47
N THR A 42 26.83 -17.09 -16.23
CA THR A 42 25.67 -16.41 -16.81
C THR A 42 24.71 -17.38 -17.51
N ALA A 43 25.20 -18.37 -18.25
CA ALA A 43 24.37 -19.37 -18.92
C ALA A 43 23.61 -20.28 -17.94
N LYS A 44 24.23 -20.69 -16.82
CA LYS A 44 23.54 -21.48 -15.77
C LYS A 44 22.53 -20.62 -15.03
N HIS A 45 22.81 -19.34 -14.82
CA HIS A 45 21.86 -18.40 -14.24
C HIS A 45 20.64 -18.20 -15.15
N GLN A 46 20.86 -17.95 -16.45
CA GLN A 46 19.80 -17.82 -17.45
C GLN A 46 18.95 -19.10 -17.58
N LEU A 47 19.57 -20.29 -17.55
CA LEU A 47 18.85 -21.57 -17.55
C LEU A 47 17.95 -21.74 -16.31
N ARG A 48 18.46 -21.42 -15.11
CA ARG A 48 17.66 -21.47 -13.88
C ARG A 48 16.54 -20.44 -13.90
N GLN A 49 16.81 -19.23 -14.36
CA GLN A 49 15.81 -18.17 -14.51
C GLN A 49 14.69 -18.62 -15.45
N ALA A 50 15.02 -19.19 -16.62
CA ALA A 50 14.05 -19.73 -17.57
C ALA A 50 13.23 -20.88 -16.99
N GLN A 51 13.86 -21.80 -16.25
CA GLN A 51 13.16 -22.90 -15.58
C GLN A 51 12.17 -22.37 -14.53
N GLN A 52 12.60 -21.44 -13.67
CA GLN A 52 11.73 -20.86 -12.65
C GLN A 52 10.60 -20.00 -13.26
N MET A 53 10.86 -19.33 -14.38
CA MET A 53 9.86 -18.58 -15.15
C MET A 53 8.77 -19.48 -15.72
N GLY A 54 9.12 -20.64 -16.30
CA GLY A 54 8.15 -21.61 -16.80
C GLY A 54 7.26 -22.15 -15.68
N LEU A 55 7.88 -22.57 -14.57
CA LEU A 55 7.16 -23.06 -13.39
C LEU A 55 6.27 -21.98 -12.76
N LEU A 56 6.73 -20.73 -12.68
CA LEU A 56 5.93 -19.59 -12.18
C LEU A 56 4.65 -19.43 -12.99
N TYR A 57 4.73 -19.51 -14.31
CA TYR A 57 3.56 -19.38 -15.17
C TYR A 57 2.60 -20.55 -15.03
N GLU A 58 3.09 -21.79 -15.03
CA GLU A 58 2.25 -22.96 -14.79
C GLU A 58 1.53 -22.91 -13.44
N ASP A 59 2.22 -22.47 -12.38
CA ASP A 59 1.64 -22.34 -11.04
C ASP A 59 0.63 -21.19 -10.97
N ILE A 60 0.89 -20.05 -11.65
CA ILE A 60 -0.09 -18.96 -11.78
C ILE A 60 -1.35 -19.43 -12.51
N ILE A 61 -1.21 -20.13 -13.65
CA ILE A 61 -2.35 -20.68 -14.39
C ILE A 61 -3.13 -21.67 -13.52
N ARG A 62 -2.45 -22.48 -12.71
CA ARG A 62 -3.10 -23.39 -11.76
C ARG A 62 -3.86 -22.64 -10.68
N GLU A 63 -3.30 -21.57 -10.10
CA GLU A 63 -3.99 -20.72 -9.11
C GLU A 63 -5.22 -20.04 -9.70
N ILE A 64 -5.15 -19.55 -10.95
CA ILE A 64 -6.31 -19.02 -11.67
C ILE A 64 -7.37 -20.11 -11.82
N ALA A 65 -6.99 -21.29 -12.33
CA ALA A 65 -7.92 -22.38 -12.59
C ALA A 65 -8.60 -22.91 -11.31
N GLN A 66 -7.88 -22.99 -10.19
CA GLN A 66 -8.43 -23.42 -8.90
C GLN A 66 -9.50 -22.46 -8.36
N ARG A 67 -9.44 -21.18 -8.74
CA ARG A 67 -10.34 -20.13 -8.24
C ARG A 67 -11.44 -19.75 -9.23
N ALA A 68 -11.23 -20.04 -10.52
CA ALA A 68 -12.13 -19.68 -11.62
C ALA A 68 -13.58 -20.10 -11.36
N ASN A 69 -13.84 -21.36 -11.00
CA ASN A 69 -15.21 -21.82 -10.77
C ASN A 69 -15.93 -21.06 -9.65
N ALA A 70 -15.22 -20.76 -8.55
CA ALA A 70 -15.78 -20.00 -7.44
C ALA A 70 -16.04 -18.54 -7.85
N THR A 71 -15.07 -17.91 -8.53
CA THR A 71 -15.24 -16.53 -9.02
C THR A 71 -16.36 -16.40 -10.04
N ASP A 72 -16.48 -17.35 -10.97
CA ASP A 72 -17.50 -17.35 -12.02
C ASP A 72 -18.90 -17.49 -11.40
N SER A 73 -19.05 -18.40 -10.43
CA SER A 73 -20.31 -18.58 -9.69
C SER A 73 -20.69 -17.33 -8.88
N MET A 74 -19.72 -16.64 -8.28
CA MET A 74 -19.96 -15.40 -7.54
C MET A 74 -20.39 -14.26 -8.46
N VAL A 75 -19.73 -14.11 -9.62
CA VAL A 75 -20.11 -13.13 -10.64
C VAL A 75 -21.50 -13.44 -11.17
N ARG A 76 -21.83 -14.71 -11.45
CA ARG A 76 -23.18 -15.11 -11.89
C ARG A 76 -24.25 -14.72 -10.87
N THR A 77 -24.04 -15.07 -9.61
CA THR A 77 -24.96 -14.74 -8.50
C THR A 77 -25.14 -13.23 -8.36
N LEU A 78 -24.05 -12.46 -8.52
CA LEU A 78 -24.09 -11.02 -8.47
C LEU A 78 -24.94 -10.43 -9.60
N PHE A 79 -24.79 -10.92 -10.84
CA PHE A 79 -25.63 -10.50 -11.96
C PHE A 79 -27.11 -10.83 -11.73
N GLU A 80 -27.41 -12.06 -11.30
CA GLU A 80 -28.78 -12.50 -11.02
C GLU A 80 -29.43 -11.63 -9.94
N ASN A 81 -28.77 -11.41 -8.81
CA ASN A 81 -29.30 -10.60 -7.71
C ASN A 81 -29.50 -9.13 -8.13
N ALA A 82 -28.52 -8.55 -8.83
CA ALA A 82 -28.62 -7.16 -9.29
C ALA A 82 -29.74 -6.99 -10.33
N GLY A 83 -29.86 -7.95 -11.26
CA GLY A 83 -30.93 -7.94 -12.27
C GLY A 83 -32.32 -8.03 -11.64
N VAL A 84 -32.51 -8.91 -10.65
CA VAL A 84 -33.77 -9.04 -9.90
C VAL A 84 -34.09 -7.75 -9.18
N GLU A 85 -33.14 -7.19 -8.42
CA GLU A 85 -33.34 -5.94 -7.67
C GLU A 85 -33.73 -4.77 -8.58
N THR A 86 -33.08 -4.63 -9.74
CA THR A 86 -33.41 -3.60 -10.73
C THR A 86 -34.83 -3.76 -11.24
N VAL A 87 -35.19 -4.95 -11.73
CA VAL A 87 -36.51 -5.19 -12.32
C VAL A 87 -37.62 -5.06 -11.28
N GLU A 88 -37.45 -5.60 -10.07
CA GLU A 88 -38.44 -5.48 -9.00
C GLU A 88 -38.68 -4.02 -8.60
N THR A 89 -37.59 -3.23 -8.47
CA THR A 89 -37.70 -1.83 -8.10
C THR A 89 -38.42 -1.02 -9.17
N ASP A 90 -38.08 -1.23 -10.44
CA ASP A 90 -38.69 -0.50 -11.55
C ASP A 90 -40.16 -0.92 -11.73
N ASN A 91 -40.46 -2.22 -11.60
CA ASN A 91 -41.82 -2.75 -11.68
C ASN A 91 -42.77 -2.18 -10.63
N ARG A 92 -42.29 -1.87 -9.41
CA ARG A 92 -43.13 -1.19 -8.40
C ARG A 92 -43.70 0.13 -8.91
N LEU A 93 -42.90 0.91 -9.65
CA LEU A 93 -43.33 2.18 -10.23
C LEU A 93 -44.26 1.99 -11.43
N TYR A 94 -43.94 1.05 -12.31
CA TYR A 94 -44.81 0.73 -13.45
C TYR A 94 -46.19 0.22 -13.00
N THR A 95 -46.24 -0.66 -12.00
CA THR A 95 -47.51 -1.14 -11.43
C THR A 95 -48.29 -0.01 -10.76
N ALA A 96 -47.62 0.89 -10.02
CA ALA A 96 -48.27 2.08 -9.47
C ALA A 96 -48.82 3.02 -10.56
N ALA A 97 -48.21 3.03 -11.75
CA ALA A 97 -48.68 3.74 -12.93
C ALA A 97 -49.79 2.99 -13.71
N GLY A 98 -50.25 1.83 -13.22
CA GLY A 98 -51.29 1.02 -13.86
C GLY A 98 -50.81 0.24 -15.10
N LEU A 99 -49.50 0.09 -15.27
CA LEU A 99 -48.90 -0.59 -16.42
C LEU A 99 -48.67 -2.07 -16.13
N GLN A 100 -48.71 -2.88 -17.19
CA GLN A 100 -48.37 -4.30 -17.13
C GLN A 100 -46.86 -4.46 -17.00
N THR A 101 -46.42 -5.21 -15.99
CA THR A 101 -45.02 -5.45 -15.70
C THR A 101 -44.64 -6.89 -16.02
N THR A 102 -43.37 -7.12 -16.34
CA THR A 102 -42.82 -8.46 -16.57
C THR A 102 -41.67 -8.69 -15.60
N ASP A 103 -41.68 -9.84 -14.92
CA ASP A 103 -40.56 -10.26 -14.09
C ASP A 103 -39.35 -10.65 -14.96
N LEU A 104 -38.15 -10.44 -14.45
CA LEU A 104 -36.88 -10.80 -15.09
C LEU A 104 -36.91 -12.25 -15.57
N ARG A 105 -37.36 -13.17 -14.71
CA ARG A 105 -37.40 -14.61 -15.01
C ARG A 105 -38.45 -15.00 -16.05
N ALA A 106 -39.43 -14.14 -16.30
CA ALA A 106 -40.50 -14.34 -17.26
C ALA A 106 -40.21 -13.71 -18.64
N SER A 107 -39.16 -12.90 -18.76
CA SER A 107 -38.78 -12.24 -20.02
C SER A 107 -37.56 -12.87 -20.67
N PRO A 108 -37.72 -13.62 -21.79
CA PRO A 108 -36.59 -14.15 -22.54
C PRO A 108 -35.58 -13.08 -22.99
N ALA A 109 -36.07 -11.89 -23.34
CA ALA A 109 -35.22 -10.77 -23.75
C ALA A 109 -34.33 -10.26 -22.62
N MET A 110 -34.89 -10.08 -21.41
CA MET A 110 -34.09 -9.63 -20.25
C MET A 110 -33.11 -10.69 -19.79
N LEU A 111 -33.50 -11.97 -19.81
CA LEU A 111 -32.58 -13.08 -19.52
C LEU A 111 -31.42 -13.13 -20.53
N GLN A 112 -31.69 -12.89 -21.81
CA GLN A 112 -30.64 -12.81 -22.83
C GLN A 112 -29.68 -11.64 -22.59
N MET A 113 -30.21 -10.46 -22.22
CA MET A 113 -29.38 -9.30 -21.86
C MET A 113 -28.51 -9.58 -20.63
N LEU A 114 -29.09 -10.20 -19.61
CA LEU A 114 -28.39 -10.59 -18.39
C LEU A 114 -27.26 -11.58 -18.70
N GLN A 115 -27.55 -12.61 -19.49
CA GLN A 115 -26.60 -13.63 -19.91
C GLN A 115 -25.46 -13.01 -20.72
N ALA A 116 -25.77 -12.15 -21.69
CA ALA A 116 -24.76 -11.46 -22.49
C ALA A 116 -23.88 -10.54 -21.62
N GLY A 117 -24.45 -9.84 -20.65
CA GLY A 117 -23.71 -9.00 -19.71
C GLY A 117 -22.73 -9.81 -18.86
N TYR A 118 -23.21 -10.94 -18.36
CA TYR A 118 -22.43 -11.91 -17.58
C TYR A 118 -21.26 -12.48 -18.38
N GLU A 119 -21.51 -13.01 -19.57
CA GLU A 119 -20.48 -13.60 -20.46
C GLU A 119 -19.40 -12.59 -20.83
N ASN A 120 -19.78 -11.36 -21.18
CA ASN A 120 -18.83 -10.29 -21.51
C ASN A 120 -17.93 -9.93 -20.32
N THR A 121 -18.49 -9.94 -19.12
CA THR A 121 -17.77 -9.60 -17.88
C THR A 121 -16.83 -10.72 -17.47
N LEU A 122 -17.24 -11.99 -17.60
CA LEU A 122 -16.35 -13.13 -17.41
C LEU A 122 -15.20 -13.13 -18.41
N GLY A 123 -15.48 -12.93 -19.70
CA GLY A 123 -14.44 -12.85 -20.71
C GLY A 123 -13.43 -11.73 -20.40
N THR A 124 -13.91 -10.57 -19.95
CA THR A 124 -13.03 -9.47 -19.50
C THR A 124 -12.20 -9.87 -18.29
N MET A 125 -12.81 -10.46 -17.26
CA MET A 125 -12.12 -10.92 -16.05
C MET A 125 -11.04 -11.95 -16.37
N HIS A 126 -11.38 -12.99 -17.14
CA HIS A 126 -10.43 -14.04 -17.54
C HIS A 126 -9.27 -13.43 -18.33
N ASN A 127 -9.52 -12.52 -19.28
CA ASN A 127 -8.47 -11.81 -19.99
C ASN A 127 -7.53 -11.02 -19.05
N LEU A 128 -8.09 -10.27 -18.08
CA LEU A 128 -7.29 -9.56 -17.08
C LEU A 128 -6.42 -10.51 -16.25
N THR A 129 -6.98 -11.64 -15.80
CA THR A 129 -6.22 -12.63 -15.02
C THR A 129 -5.14 -13.32 -15.86
N LEU A 130 -5.40 -13.65 -17.12
CA LEU A 130 -4.44 -14.27 -18.03
C LEU A 130 -3.28 -13.33 -18.38
N THR A 131 -3.57 -12.05 -18.60
CA THR A 131 -2.49 -11.05 -18.80
C THR A 131 -1.60 -10.89 -17.57
N THR A 132 -2.11 -11.18 -16.37
CA THR A 132 -1.33 -11.14 -15.12
C THR A 132 -0.23 -12.21 -15.11
N ALA A 133 -0.47 -13.39 -15.68
CA ALA A 133 0.57 -14.43 -15.75
C ALA A 133 1.80 -13.96 -16.56
N ASN A 134 1.55 -13.28 -17.68
CA ASN A 134 2.61 -12.71 -18.53
C ASN A 134 3.32 -11.54 -17.83
N THR A 135 2.58 -10.62 -17.19
CA THR A 135 3.20 -9.49 -16.49
C THR A 135 3.98 -9.92 -15.25
N ALA A 136 3.51 -10.95 -14.53
CA ALA A 136 4.21 -11.55 -13.40
C ALA A 136 5.54 -12.20 -13.83
N GLN A 137 5.55 -12.96 -14.94
CA GLN A 137 6.78 -13.48 -15.53
C GLN A 137 7.75 -12.36 -15.90
N GLN A 138 7.26 -11.31 -16.57
CA GLN A 138 8.11 -10.18 -16.95
C GLN A 138 8.67 -9.44 -15.73
N ALA A 139 7.88 -9.25 -14.68
CA ALA A 139 8.34 -8.65 -13.44
C ALA A 139 9.43 -9.50 -12.78
N TYR A 140 9.28 -10.83 -12.78
CA TYR A 140 10.30 -11.76 -12.29
C TYR A 140 11.59 -11.69 -13.12
N ILE A 141 11.49 -11.70 -14.45
CA ILE A 141 12.65 -11.58 -15.36
C ILE A 141 13.37 -10.25 -15.10
N SER A 142 12.67 -9.13 -15.17
CA SER A 142 13.23 -7.80 -14.98
C SER A 142 13.91 -7.64 -13.61
N ALA A 143 13.31 -8.21 -12.56
CA ALA A 143 13.89 -8.18 -11.21
C ALA A 143 15.19 -9.01 -11.13
N CYS A 144 15.23 -10.18 -11.75
CA CYS A 144 16.42 -11.03 -11.80
C CYS A 144 17.54 -10.42 -12.67
N ASP A 145 17.20 -9.89 -13.85
CA ASP A 145 18.16 -9.26 -14.76
C ASP A 145 18.78 -8.01 -14.12
N LEU A 146 17.95 -7.17 -13.48
CA LEU A 146 18.44 -6.01 -12.75
C LEU A 146 19.36 -6.42 -11.60
N ALA A 147 18.97 -7.44 -10.82
CA ALA A 147 19.80 -7.95 -9.75
C ALA A 147 21.14 -8.49 -10.27
N MET A 148 21.12 -9.23 -11.38
CA MET A 148 22.32 -9.75 -12.03
C MET A 148 23.24 -8.62 -12.48
N LEU A 149 22.71 -7.59 -13.15
CA LEU A 149 23.48 -6.43 -13.59
C LEU A 149 24.10 -5.68 -12.41
N GLN A 150 23.35 -5.49 -11.32
CA GLN A 150 23.84 -4.80 -10.12
C GLN A 150 24.96 -5.56 -9.42
N VAL A 151 24.90 -6.89 -9.41
CA VAL A 151 25.98 -7.73 -8.86
C VAL A 151 27.19 -7.74 -9.78
N GLN A 152 27.00 -7.92 -11.09
CA GLN A 152 28.09 -7.98 -12.06
C GLN A 152 28.87 -6.66 -12.18
N SER A 153 28.17 -5.54 -12.12
CA SER A 153 28.79 -4.20 -12.12
C SER A 153 29.48 -3.84 -10.80
N GLY A 154 29.31 -4.65 -9.75
CA GLY A 154 29.78 -4.35 -8.40
C GLY A 154 28.99 -3.24 -7.69
N ALA A 155 27.90 -2.75 -8.29
CA ALA A 155 27.06 -1.70 -7.72
C ALA A 155 26.33 -2.16 -6.44
N MET A 156 26.02 -3.44 -6.32
CA MET A 156 25.43 -4.04 -5.12
C MET A 156 26.07 -5.39 -4.81
N SER A 157 26.10 -5.73 -3.52
CA SER A 157 26.35 -7.12 -3.12
C SER A 157 25.19 -8.02 -3.54
N TYR A 158 25.48 -9.32 -3.66
CA TYR A 158 24.49 -10.35 -3.97
C TYR A 158 23.23 -10.26 -3.10
N GLN A 159 23.40 -10.12 -1.78
CA GLN A 159 22.27 -10.04 -0.86
C GLN A 159 21.46 -8.75 -1.05
N GLN A 160 22.12 -7.62 -1.35
CA GLN A 160 21.44 -6.34 -1.62
C GLN A 160 20.61 -6.41 -2.91
N ALA A 161 21.15 -7.02 -3.97
CA ALA A 161 20.46 -7.17 -5.24
C ALA A 161 19.21 -8.07 -5.14
N ILE A 162 19.29 -9.20 -4.42
CA ILE A 162 18.13 -10.05 -4.15
C ILE A 162 17.05 -9.31 -3.36
N ARG A 163 17.44 -8.55 -2.32
CA ARG A 163 16.50 -7.77 -1.51
C ARG A 163 15.78 -6.73 -2.38
N ALA A 164 16.51 -6.01 -3.22
CA ALA A 164 15.94 -5.04 -4.16
C ALA A 164 14.96 -5.70 -5.14
N ALA A 165 15.33 -6.86 -5.70
CA ALA A 165 14.48 -7.64 -6.59
C ALA A 165 13.17 -8.08 -5.92
N ILE A 166 13.22 -8.55 -4.66
CA ILE A 166 12.02 -8.91 -3.89
C ILE A 166 11.11 -7.70 -3.67
N GLN A 167 11.66 -6.53 -3.34
CA GLN A 167 10.86 -5.31 -3.15
C GLN A 167 10.20 -4.82 -4.44
N SER A 168 10.91 -4.93 -5.58
CA SER A 168 10.38 -4.60 -6.90
C SER A 168 9.25 -5.57 -7.27
N ALA A 169 9.48 -6.88 -7.15
CA ALA A 169 8.48 -7.90 -7.39
C ALA A 169 7.22 -7.74 -6.52
N ALA A 170 7.37 -7.39 -5.24
CA ALA A 170 6.23 -7.14 -4.35
C ALA A 170 5.42 -5.88 -4.73
N SER A 171 6.02 -4.97 -5.49
CA SER A 171 5.36 -3.75 -5.96
C SER A 171 4.70 -3.96 -7.34
N ASP A 172 5.32 -4.78 -8.20
CA ASP A 172 4.93 -4.88 -9.62
C ASP A 172 4.36 -6.24 -10.07
N GLY A 173 4.46 -7.29 -9.24
CA GLY A 173 4.24 -8.69 -9.65
C GLY A 173 2.85 -9.07 -10.14
N THR A 174 1.81 -8.25 -9.89
CA THR A 174 0.40 -8.56 -10.23
C THR A 174 -0.30 -7.39 -10.93
N ARG A 175 0.46 -6.56 -11.64
CA ARG A 175 -0.09 -5.40 -12.35
C ARG A 175 -0.65 -5.81 -13.71
N VAL A 176 -1.81 -5.24 -14.04
CA VAL A 176 -2.40 -5.24 -15.38
C VAL A 176 -1.94 -3.98 -16.09
N LEU A 177 -1.43 -4.15 -17.32
CA LEU A 177 -1.12 -3.06 -18.23
C LEU A 177 -2.28 -2.86 -19.21
N TYR A 178 -2.87 -1.67 -19.20
CA TYR A 178 -3.89 -1.30 -20.18
C TYR A 178 -3.26 -0.79 -21.48
N PRO A 179 -3.96 -0.88 -22.63
CA PRO A 179 -3.49 -0.30 -23.89
C PRO A 179 -3.19 1.20 -23.81
N SER A 180 -3.81 1.91 -22.86
CA SER A 180 -3.55 3.33 -22.58
C SER A 180 -2.23 3.62 -21.87
N GLY A 181 -1.44 2.58 -21.51
CA GLY A 181 -0.22 2.70 -20.71
C GLY A 181 -0.46 2.80 -19.21
N ARG A 182 -1.72 2.93 -18.78
CA ARG A 182 -2.09 2.89 -17.35
C ARG A 182 -1.82 1.49 -16.79
N THR A 183 -1.34 1.43 -15.55
CA THR A 183 -1.26 0.19 -14.79
C THR A 183 -2.17 0.25 -13.57
N ASP A 184 -2.93 -0.83 -13.34
CA ASP A 184 -3.63 -1.06 -12.08
C ASP A 184 -3.22 -2.43 -11.54
N ARG A 185 -3.41 -2.69 -10.25
CA ARG A 185 -3.27 -4.05 -9.72
C ARG A 185 -4.47 -4.90 -10.15
N ILE A 186 -4.31 -6.22 -10.24
CA ILE A 186 -5.32 -7.15 -10.78
C ILE A 186 -6.67 -7.12 -10.05
N GLU A 187 -6.67 -7.03 -8.73
CA GLU A 187 -7.87 -6.89 -7.90
C GLU A 187 -8.65 -5.61 -8.24
N VAL A 188 -7.95 -4.49 -8.45
CA VAL A 188 -8.57 -3.22 -8.81
C VAL A 188 -9.17 -3.32 -10.21
N ALA A 189 -8.43 -3.94 -11.14
CA ALA A 189 -8.86 -4.15 -12.51
C ALA A 189 -10.12 -5.01 -12.60
N VAL A 190 -10.13 -6.17 -11.94
CA VAL A 190 -11.26 -7.10 -11.94
C VAL A 190 -12.46 -6.53 -11.20
N ARG A 191 -12.28 -5.95 -10.00
CA ARG A 191 -13.38 -5.32 -9.25
C ARG A 191 -14.08 -4.26 -10.08
N ARG A 192 -13.30 -3.39 -10.75
CA ARG A 192 -13.84 -2.35 -11.63
C ARG A 192 -14.59 -2.96 -12.82
N ALA A 193 -14.02 -3.98 -13.46
CA ALA A 193 -14.66 -4.63 -14.60
C ALA A 193 -16.02 -5.26 -14.20
N VAL A 194 -16.06 -5.97 -13.07
CA VAL A 194 -17.28 -6.62 -12.59
C VAL A 194 -18.34 -5.60 -12.18
N LEU A 195 -17.99 -4.59 -11.38
CA LEU A 195 -18.92 -3.52 -11.00
C LEU A 195 -19.49 -2.80 -12.23
N THR A 196 -18.62 -2.40 -13.16
CA THR A 196 -19.06 -1.73 -14.39
C THR A 196 -19.92 -2.64 -15.27
N GLY A 197 -19.60 -3.94 -15.35
CA GLY A 197 -20.39 -4.93 -16.09
C GLY A 197 -21.79 -5.12 -15.53
N VAL A 198 -21.91 -5.32 -14.22
CA VAL A 198 -23.19 -5.46 -13.49
C VAL A 198 -24.05 -4.23 -13.70
N ALA A 199 -23.49 -3.06 -13.41
CA ALA A 199 -24.22 -1.80 -13.50
C ALA A 199 -24.66 -1.50 -14.94
N LYS A 200 -23.81 -1.77 -15.94
CA LYS A 200 -24.15 -1.59 -17.36
C LYS A 200 -25.30 -2.51 -17.77
N THR A 201 -25.23 -3.77 -17.38
CA THR A 201 -26.25 -4.77 -17.73
C THR A 201 -27.60 -4.44 -17.12
N CYS A 202 -27.61 -4.06 -15.83
CA CYS A 202 -28.83 -3.65 -15.15
C CYS A 202 -29.44 -2.38 -15.77
N ARG A 203 -28.62 -1.40 -16.17
CA ARG A 203 -29.11 -0.23 -16.92
C ARG A 203 -29.73 -0.60 -18.26
N THR A 204 -29.11 -1.50 -19.03
CA THR A 204 -29.67 -1.99 -20.30
C THR A 204 -31.01 -2.68 -20.10
N ILE A 205 -31.17 -3.49 -19.05
CA ILE A 205 -32.46 -4.10 -18.67
C ILE A 205 -33.48 -3.01 -18.29
N GLY A 206 -33.06 -2.01 -17.49
CA GLY A 206 -33.92 -0.88 -17.12
C GLY A 206 -34.38 -0.05 -18.33
N GLU A 207 -33.51 0.19 -19.30
CA GLU A 207 -33.87 0.86 -20.57
C GLU A 207 -34.89 0.04 -21.38
N TYR A 208 -34.71 -1.27 -21.44
CA TYR A 208 -35.67 -2.17 -22.10
C TYR A 208 -37.03 -2.15 -21.42
N ASN A 209 -37.06 -2.17 -20.08
CA ASN A 209 -38.28 -2.04 -19.29
C ASN A 209 -38.97 -0.70 -19.51
N ALA A 210 -38.21 0.40 -19.48
CA ALA A 210 -38.73 1.74 -19.72
C ALA A 210 -39.36 1.84 -21.11
N ALA A 211 -38.70 1.33 -22.15
CA ALA A 211 -39.25 1.30 -23.49
C ALA A 211 -40.53 0.46 -23.58
N SER A 212 -40.56 -0.71 -22.96
CA SER A 212 -41.72 -1.63 -22.96
C SER A 212 -42.94 -1.03 -22.23
N CYS A 213 -42.68 -0.21 -21.21
CA CYS A 213 -43.71 0.47 -20.42
C CYS A 213 -44.00 1.91 -20.89
N GLY A 214 -43.43 2.35 -22.02
CA GLY A 214 -43.62 3.71 -22.54
C GLY A 214 -43.11 4.83 -21.62
N CYS A 215 -42.14 4.53 -20.76
CA CYS A 215 -41.51 5.49 -19.87
C CYS A 215 -40.32 6.15 -20.55
N ASP A 216 -40.39 7.47 -20.76
CA ASP A 216 -39.32 8.24 -21.38
C ASP A 216 -38.38 8.90 -20.37
N LEU A 217 -38.90 9.28 -19.20
CA LEU A 217 -38.15 10.04 -18.20
C LEU A 217 -37.55 9.11 -17.15
N MET A 218 -36.28 9.33 -16.86
CA MET A 218 -35.54 8.62 -15.82
C MET A 218 -34.93 9.64 -14.85
N GLU A 219 -35.04 9.41 -13.54
CA GLU A 219 -34.34 10.24 -12.55
C GLU A 219 -33.00 9.60 -12.18
N LEU A 220 -31.93 10.41 -12.21
CA LEU A 220 -30.60 9.95 -11.83
C LEU A 220 -30.46 9.86 -10.32
N SER A 221 -29.83 8.80 -9.83
CA SER A 221 -29.40 8.72 -8.43
C SER A 221 -28.38 9.81 -8.09
N ALA A 222 -28.29 10.13 -6.79
CA ALA A 222 -27.32 11.07 -6.24
C ALA A 222 -26.66 10.48 -4.99
N HIS A 223 -25.36 10.73 -4.82
CA HIS A 223 -24.60 10.34 -3.65
C HIS A 223 -23.48 11.34 -3.34
N ALA A 224 -23.07 11.41 -2.07
CA ALA A 224 -21.91 12.19 -1.65
C ALA A 224 -20.63 11.58 -2.24
N GLY A 225 -19.64 12.44 -2.56
CA GLY A 225 -18.36 11.99 -3.11
C GLY A 225 -18.46 11.43 -4.54
N ALA A 226 -19.45 11.87 -5.30
CA ALA A 226 -19.43 11.73 -6.75
C ALA A 226 -18.26 12.52 -7.35
N ARG A 227 -17.81 12.12 -8.54
CA ARG A 227 -16.78 12.91 -9.24
C ARG A 227 -17.32 14.32 -9.51
N PRO A 228 -16.47 15.37 -9.50
CA PRO A 228 -16.93 16.73 -9.79
C PRO A 228 -17.69 16.84 -11.12
N SER A 229 -17.27 16.10 -12.16
CA SER A 229 -17.97 16.06 -13.45
C SER A 229 -19.35 15.40 -13.39
N HIS A 230 -19.61 14.54 -12.40
CA HIS A 230 -20.89 13.84 -12.21
C HIS A 230 -21.87 14.69 -11.41
N ALA A 231 -21.37 15.55 -10.51
CA ALA A 231 -22.21 16.41 -9.65
C ALA A 231 -23.27 17.19 -10.43
N ARG A 232 -22.91 17.67 -11.64
CA ARG A 232 -23.78 18.50 -12.50
C ARG A 232 -25.11 17.86 -12.90
N TRP A 233 -25.19 16.53 -12.97
CA TRP A 233 -26.37 15.82 -13.44
C TRP A 233 -27.03 14.93 -12.38
N GLN A 234 -26.42 14.75 -11.20
CA GLN A 234 -27.02 13.93 -10.14
C GLN A 234 -28.41 14.43 -9.74
N GLY A 235 -29.36 13.51 -9.55
CA GLY A 235 -30.74 13.85 -9.19
C GLY A 235 -31.58 14.49 -10.28
N GLN A 236 -31.02 14.72 -11.47
CA GLN A 236 -31.75 15.35 -12.58
C GLN A 236 -32.56 14.32 -13.37
N LEU A 237 -33.55 14.82 -14.10
CA LEU A 237 -34.37 14.02 -15.01
C LEU A 237 -33.71 13.98 -16.39
N VAL A 238 -33.62 12.77 -16.93
CA VAL A 238 -33.07 12.46 -18.24
C VAL A 238 -34.18 11.88 -19.11
N SER A 239 -34.33 12.39 -20.33
CA SER A 239 -35.20 11.79 -21.34
C SER A 239 -34.40 10.79 -22.18
N LEU A 240 -34.91 9.56 -22.28
CA LEU A 240 -34.33 8.51 -23.10
C LEU A 240 -34.47 8.81 -24.60
N SER A 241 -35.53 9.53 -25.00
CA SER A 241 -35.78 9.97 -26.38
C SER A 241 -35.18 11.34 -26.72
N GLY A 242 -34.61 12.06 -25.75
CA GLY A 242 -34.08 13.42 -25.94
C GLY A 242 -35.15 14.53 -26.00
N LYS A 243 -36.27 14.33 -25.29
CA LYS A 243 -37.35 15.32 -25.16
C LYS A 243 -36.82 16.65 -24.60
N ARG A 244 -37.16 17.76 -25.28
CA ARG A 244 -36.79 19.12 -24.85
C ARG A 244 -37.32 19.43 -23.44
N GLY A 245 -36.49 20.09 -22.63
CA GLY A 245 -36.80 20.44 -21.24
C GLY A 245 -36.22 19.47 -20.20
N TYR A 246 -35.59 18.38 -20.65
CA TYR A 246 -34.89 17.40 -19.81
C TYR A 246 -33.47 17.20 -20.32
N LEU A 247 -32.59 16.62 -19.49
CA LEU A 247 -31.26 16.21 -19.94
C LEU A 247 -31.38 15.05 -20.95
N SER A 248 -30.47 15.00 -21.91
CA SER A 248 -30.31 13.88 -22.83
C SER A 248 -29.24 12.90 -22.35
N LYS A 249 -29.15 11.75 -23.02
CA LYS A 249 -28.04 10.79 -22.83
C LYS A 249 -26.67 11.42 -23.11
N ASP A 250 -26.59 12.34 -24.06
CA ASP A 250 -25.35 13.02 -24.42
C ASP A 250 -24.94 14.03 -23.33
N ASP A 251 -25.91 14.75 -22.73
CA ASP A 251 -25.65 15.74 -21.67
C ASP A 251 -24.99 15.13 -20.43
N ILE A 252 -25.23 13.84 -20.20
CA ILE A 252 -24.67 13.09 -19.06
C ILE A 252 -23.48 12.19 -19.48
N GLY A 253 -23.11 12.19 -20.76
CA GLY A 253 -22.03 11.37 -21.31
C GLY A 253 -22.32 9.86 -21.26
N TYR A 254 -23.58 9.45 -21.42
CA TYR A 254 -23.92 8.03 -21.43
C TYR A 254 -23.22 7.30 -22.56
N GLY A 255 -22.59 6.17 -22.25
CA GLY A 255 -21.78 5.40 -23.20
C GLY A 255 -20.31 5.84 -23.28
N SER A 256 -19.93 6.99 -22.71
CA SER A 256 -18.53 7.36 -22.53
C SER A 256 -17.92 6.66 -21.31
N GLY A 257 -16.60 6.49 -21.30
CA GLY A 257 -15.90 5.85 -20.19
C GLY A 257 -15.91 6.66 -18.89
N ASP A 258 -16.01 7.99 -18.98
CA ASP A 258 -15.96 8.92 -17.86
C ASP A 258 -17.33 9.53 -17.49
N GLY A 259 -18.36 9.30 -18.30
CA GLY A 259 -19.73 9.79 -18.09
C GLY A 259 -20.61 8.88 -17.23
N PHE A 260 -21.92 9.10 -17.30
CA PHE A 260 -22.92 8.32 -16.56
C PHE A 260 -22.84 6.83 -16.93
N GLY A 261 -22.74 5.98 -15.90
CA GLY A 261 -22.60 4.54 -16.08
C GLY A 261 -21.23 4.06 -16.59
N GLY A 262 -20.24 4.96 -16.68
CA GLY A 262 -18.86 4.66 -17.08
C GLY A 262 -18.02 3.95 -16.00
N TYR A 263 -16.70 4.04 -16.14
CA TYR A 263 -15.72 3.32 -15.32
C TYR A 263 -15.86 3.65 -13.83
N ASN A 264 -16.21 2.64 -13.01
CA ASN A 264 -16.37 2.77 -11.55
C ASN A 264 -17.42 3.83 -11.12
N CYS A 265 -18.38 4.14 -12.00
CA CYS A 265 -19.51 5.01 -11.68
C CYS A 265 -20.50 4.23 -10.80
N ARG A 266 -21.00 4.88 -9.73
CA ARG A 266 -21.98 4.31 -8.80
C ARG A 266 -23.37 4.91 -8.98
N HIS A 267 -23.57 5.62 -10.09
CA HIS A 267 -24.86 6.15 -10.45
C HIS A 267 -25.63 5.14 -11.27
N ASP A 268 -26.91 5.07 -10.96
CA ASP A 268 -27.94 4.43 -11.74
C ASP A 268 -29.11 5.40 -11.94
N TRP A 269 -30.08 5.01 -12.74
CA TRP A 269 -31.31 5.76 -12.98
C TRP A 269 -32.55 4.89 -12.72
N TYR A 270 -33.70 5.52 -12.56
CA TYR A 270 -34.97 4.81 -12.36
C TYR A 270 -36.12 5.52 -13.06
N PRO A 271 -37.21 4.78 -13.38
CA PRO A 271 -38.35 5.32 -14.10
C PRO A 271 -39.01 6.50 -13.38
N PHE A 272 -39.42 7.52 -14.14
CA PHE A 272 -40.11 8.69 -13.62
C PHE A 272 -41.36 9.00 -14.44
N PHE A 273 -42.52 8.97 -13.79
CA PHE A 273 -43.82 9.30 -14.39
C PHE A 273 -44.33 10.64 -13.84
N PRO A 274 -44.45 11.70 -14.66
CA PRO A 274 -45.03 12.96 -14.22
C PRO A 274 -46.42 12.77 -13.61
N GLY A 275 -46.64 13.29 -12.40
CA GLY A 275 -47.91 13.18 -11.67
C GLY A 275 -48.08 11.90 -10.84
N ILE A 276 -47.18 10.92 -10.97
CA ILE A 276 -47.18 9.67 -10.19
C ILE A 276 -45.91 9.59 -9.36
N SER A 277 -44.75 9.78 -10.00
CA SER A 277 -43.45 9.82 -9.35
C SER A 277 -43.23 11.15 -8.64
N GLN A 278 -42.64 11.07 -7.45
CA GLN A 278 -42.08 12.22 -6.75
C GLN A 278 -40.56 12.20 -6.93
N ARG A 279 -39.94 13.39 -6.99
CA ARG A 279 -38.47 13.46 -7.08
C ARG A 279 -37.84 12.93 -5.81
N ASN A 280 -36.84 12.05 -5.94
CA ASN A 280 -36.11 11.55 -4.77
C ASN A 280 -35.17 12.59 -4.17
N TYR A 281 -34.77 13.60 -4.95
CA TYR A 281 -33.80 14.60 -4.51
C TYR A 281 -34.36 16.02 -4.66
N THR A 282 -34.42 16.74 -3.54
CA THR A 282 -34.71 18.17 -3.55
C THR A 282 -33.46 18.95 -3.98
N PRO A 283 -33.60 20.18 -4.53
CA PRO A 283 -32.46 21.04 -4.84
C PRO A 283 -31.53 21.25 -3.64
N GLU A 284 -32.10 21.44 -2.44
CA GLU A 284 -31.34 21.62 -1.20
C GLU A 284 -30.49 20.39 -0.87
N LYS A 285 -31.06 19.18 -1.08
CA LYS A 285 -30.34 17.93 -0.85
C LYS A 285 -29.21 17.75 -1.85
N LEU A 286 -29.40 18.11 -3.12
CA LEU A 286 -28.36 18.04 -4.14
C LEU A 286 -27.20 18.99 -3.83
N THR A 287 -27.52 20.24 -3.48
CA THR A 287 -26.52 21.22 -3.03
C THR A 287 -25.76 20.70 -1.80
N GLN A 288 -26.46 20.12 -0.82
CA GLN A 288 -25.81 19.52 0.35
C GLN A 288 -24.84 18.39 -0.02
N LEU A 289 -25.19 17.54 -0.99
CA LEU A 289 -24.32 16.43 -1.43
C LEU A 289 -23.10 16.93 -2.21
N GLU A 290 -23.26 18.01 -2.98
CA GLU A 290 -22.20 18.63 -3.79
C GLU A 290 -21.20 19.39 -2.93
N THR A 291 -21.68 20.17 -1.95
CA THR A 291 -20.85 21.01 -1.08
C THR A 291 -20.40 20.30 0.20
N MET A 292 -20.65 18.99 0.31
CA MET A 292 -20.27 18.22 1.49
C MET A 292 -18.75 18.25 1.68
N THR A 293 -18.32 18.72 2.85
CA THR A 293 -16.93 18.73 3.29
C THR A 293 -16.77 17.88 4.55
N VAL A 294 -15.52 17.51 4.84
CA VAL A 294 -15.11 16.94 6.12
C VAL A 294 -14.02 17.81 6.71
N ASN A 295 -13.98 17.94 8.03
CA ASN A 295 -12.89 18.64 8.71
C ASN A 295 -11.78 17.63 9.04
N TYR A 296 -10.54 17.98 8.75
CA TYR A 296 -9.38 17.23 9.21
C TYR A 296 -8.27 18.22 9.59
N ASN A 297 -7.80 18.16 10.83
CA ASN A 297 -6.78 19.08 11.36
C ASN A 297 -7.09 20.57 11.17
N GLY A 298 -8.37 20.96 11.26
CA GLY A 298 -8.81 22.34 11.11
C GLY A 298 -8.93 22.81 9.65
N GLN A 299 -8.72 21.93 8.67
CA GLN A 299 -8.93 22.20 7.25
C GLN A 299 -10.23 21.53 6.77
N GLU A 300 -11.04 22.28 6.04
CA GLU A 300 -12.18 21.73 5.32
C GLU A 300 -11.73 21.12 4.00
N ILE A 301 -12.02 19.83 3.83
CA ILE A 301 -11.66 19.06 2.64
C ILE A 301 -12.96 18.62 1.96
N PRO A 302 -13.12 18.80 0.64
CA PRO A 302 -14.26 18.26 -0.09
C PRO A 302 -14.40 16.75 0.15
N TYR A 303 -15.62 16.27 0.35
CA TYR A 303 -15.88 14.87 0.69
C TYR A 303 -15.32 13.91 -0.37
N TYR A 304 -15.38 14.28 -1.67
CA TYR A 304 -14.75 13.51 -2.74
C TYR A 304 -13.24 13.34 -2.51
N ASP A 305 -12.51 14.42 -2.24
CA ASP A 305 -11.07 14.39 -2.04
C ASP A 305 -10.70 13.60 -0.79
N ALA A 306 -11.46 13.75 0.30
CA ALA A 306 -11.27 12.98 1.51
C ALA A 306 -11.43 11.46 1.27
N THR A 307 -12.43 11.04 0.49
CA THR A 307 -12.56 9.62 0.11
C THR A 307 -11.42 9.13 -0.79
N GLN A 308 -10.85 9.98 -1.66
CA GLN A 308 -9.68 9.62 -2.45
C GLN A 308 -8.42 9.47 -1.57
N GLU A 309 -8.25 10.36 -0.59
CA GLU A 309 -7.16 10.27 0.38
C GLU A 309 -7.27 9.02 1.26
N GLN A 310 -8.47 8.71 1.77
CA GLN A 310 -8.70 7.45 2.49
C GLN A 310 -8.31 6.25 1.60
N ARG A 311 -8.75 6.20 0.34
CA ARG A 311 -8.37 5.13 -0.60
C ARG A 311 -6.87 5.05 -0.84
N ARG A 312 -6.15 6.17 -0.83
CA ARG A 312 -4.68 6.19 -0.94
C ARG A 312 -4.03 5.58 0.31
N LEU A 313 -4.53 5.90 1.50
CA LEU A 313 -4.06 5.34 2.77
C LEU A 313 -4.38 3.84 2.91
N GLU A 314 -5.58 3.42 2.51
CA GLU A 314 -6.00 2.01 2.47
C GLU A 314 -5.07 1.19 1.56
N ARG A 315 -4.82 1.67 0.34
CA ARG A 315 -3.85 1.06 -0.59
C ARG A 315 -2.46 0.97 0.01
N ARG A 316 -1.99 2.00 0.73
CA ARG A 316 -0.69 1.98 1.41
C ARG A 316 -0.60 0.88 2.47
N VAL A 317 -1.65 0.69 3.28
CA VAL A 317 -1.71 -0.39 4.27
C VAL A 317 -1.64 -1.75 3.58
N ARG A 318 -2.38 -1.90 2.48
CA ARG A 318 -2.39 -3.13 1.67
C ARG A 318 -1.02 -3.43 1.06
N ASP A 319 -0.38 -2.45 0.44
CA ASP A 319 0.98 -2.57 -0.11
C ASP A 319 1.99 -3.01 0.95
N CYS A 320 1.90 -2.45 2.16
CA CYS A 320 2.75 -2.86 3.28
C CYS A 320 2.53 -4.32 3.69
N LYS A 321 1.29 -4.81 3.70
CA LYS A 321 0.98 -6.22 4.00
C LYS A 321 1.54 -7.15 2.92
N LEU A 322 1.35 -6.83 1.64
CA LEU A 322 1.89 -7.63 0.52
C LEU A 322 3.42 -7.70 0.55
N ARG A 323 4.09 -6.56 0.79
CA ARG A 323 5.55 -6.53 0.95
C ARG A 323 6.04 -7.39 2.11
N LEU A 324 5.33 -7.39 3.23
CA LEU A 324 5.65 -8.26 4.35
C LEU A 324 5.47 -9.75 4.01
N SER A 325 4.40 -10.11 3.30
CA SER A 325 4.19 -11.48 2.82
C SER A 325 5.31 -11.93 1.88
N ALA A 326 5.72 -11.07 0.93
CA ALA A 326 6.83 -11.35 0.02
C ALA A 326 8.15 -11.57 0.79
N THR A 327 8.48 -10.68 1.72
CA THR A 327 9.68 -10.80 2.55
C THR A 327 9.61 -12.03 3.46
N ASP A 328 8.45 -12.36 4.06
CA ASP A 328 8.31 -13.58 4.89
C ASP A 328 8.50 -14.85 4.06
N ALA A 329 7.98 -14.89 2.83
CA ALA A 329 8.18 -16.00 1.91
C ALA A 329 9.67 -16.16 1.53
N ALA A 330 10.35 -15.06 1.18
CA ALA A 330 11.79 -15.05 0.90
C ALA A 330 12.64 -15.49 2.10
N ARG A 331 12.27 -15.06 3.32
CA ARG A 331 12.93 -15.47 4.56
C ARG A 331 12.86 -16.99 4.72
N GLN A 332 11.67 -17.56 4.56
CA GLN A 332 11.45 -19.00 4.73
C GLN A 332 12.22 -19.83 3.68
N GLU A 333 12.43 -19.27 2.48
CA GLU A 333 13.14 -19.95 1.40
C GLU A 333 14.66 -19.88 1.50
N THR A 334 15.24 -18.79 2.02
CA THR A 334 16.70 -18.62 2.04
C THR A 334 17.39 -19.58 3.01
N THR A 335 18.46 -20.23 2.53
CA THR A 335 19.40 -21.00 3.36
C THR A 335 20.66 -20.21 3.74
N ASP A 336 20.94 -19.06 3.09
CA ASP A 336 22.07 -18.19 3.42
C ASP A 336 21.80 -17.42 4.72
N PRO A 337 22.60 -17.61 5.79
CA PRO A 337 22.44 -16.91 7.06
C PRO A 337 22.58 -15.38 6.94
N LYS A 338 23.45 -14.88 6.05
CA LYS A 338 23.65 -13.44 5.85
C LYS A 338 22.43 -12.81 5.19
N LEU A 339 21.93 -13.43 4.11
CA LEU A 339 20.69 -13.00 3.47
C LEU A 339 19.51 -13.08 4.44
N ARG A 340 19.43 -14.15 5.24
CA ARG A 340 18.37 -14.32 6.25
C ARG A 340 18.36 -13.17 7.27
N ALA A 341 19.52 -12.81 7.81
CA ALA A 341 19.64 -11.71 8.76
C ALA A 341 19.22 -10.36 8.15
N GLN A 342 19.60 -10.10 6.89
CA GLN A 342 19.20 -8.87 6.20
C GLN A 342 17.69 -8.83 5.88
N LEU A 343 17.11 -9.96 5.49
CA LEU A 343 15.66 -10.06 5.26
C LEU A 343 14.88 -9.95 6.58
N ASP A 344 15.43 -10.42 7.70
CA ASP A 344 14.85 -10.20 9.04
C ASP A 344 14.84 -8.71 9.41
N GLU A 345 15.90 -7.97 9.06
CA GLU A 345 15.96 -6.50 9.22
C GLU A 345 14.92 -5.79 8.36
N ASP A 346 14.81 -6.14 7.08
CA ASP A 346 13.81 -5.59 6.17
C ASP A 346 12.39 -5.87 6.63
N PHE A 347 12.11 -7.11 7.05
CA PHE A 347 10.82 -7.49 7.59
C PHE A 347 10.46 -6.64 8.81
N ALA A 348 11.43 -6.31 9.67
CA ALA A 348 11.20 -5.47 10.83
C ALA A 348 10.95 -3.99 10.45
N LYS A 349 11.70 -3.45 9.48
CA LYS A 349 11.46 -2.09 8.92
C LYS A 349 10.08 -2.00 8.28
N GLN A 350 9.71 -2.97 7.46
CA GLN A 350 8.39 -3.06 6.83
C GLN A 350 7.27 -3.21 7.88
N SER A 351 7.52 -3.93 8.97
CA SER A 351 6.56 -4.09 10.07
C SER A 351 6.28 -2.76 10.78
N LYS A 352 7.29 -1.90 10.93
CA LYS A 352 7.13 -0.53 11.41
C LYS A 352 6.33 0.30 10.40
N ALA A 353 6.69 0.27 9.12
CA ALA A 353 5.97 0.98 8.07
C ALA A 353 4.48 0.59 7.99
N LEU A 354 4.14 -0.70 8.19
CA LEU A 354 2.75 -1.16 8.26
C LEU A 354 2.02 -0.55 9.47
N ARG A 355 2.69 -0.44 10.62
CA ARG A 355 2.11 0.22 11.80
C ARG A 355 1.86 1.69 11.52
N ASP A 356 2.86 2.41 11.01
CA ASP A 356 2.75 3.84 10.70
C ASP A 356 1.63 4.09 9.66
N ALA A 357 1.51 3.22 8.65
CA ALA A 357 0.43 3.31 7.66
C ALA A 357 -0.97 3.09 8.29
N ARG A 358 -1.09 2.12 9.21
CA ARG A 358 -2.34 1.87 9.94
C ARG A 358 -2.69 3.03 10.87
N ASP A 359 -1.71 3.58 11.58
CA ASP A 359 -1.91 4.67 12.51
C ASP A 359 -2.32 5.94 11.75
N LYS A 360 -1.72 6.23 10.60
CA LYS A 360 -2.15 7.32 9.71
C LYS A 360 -3.56 7.13 9.16
N LEU A 361 -3.90 5.91 8.74
CA LEU A 361 -5.26 5.61 8.27
C LEU A 361 -6.29 5.80 9.39
N ALA A 362 -5.99 5.29 10.59
CA ALA A 362 -6.86 5.41 11.75
C ALA A 362 -7.02 6.87 12.20
N ASP A 363 -5.93 7.64 12.23
CA ASP A 363 -5.94 9.08 12.51
C ASP A 363 -6.82 9.83 11.51
N PHE A 364 -6.64 9.57 10.21
CA PHE A 364 -7.46 10.18 9.16
C PHE A 364 -8.94 9.81 9.29
N GLN A 365 -9.26 8.54 9.51
CA GLN A 365 -10.65 8.06 9.68
C GLN A 365 -11.30 8.66 10.92
N ASN A 366 -10.59 8.68 12.06
CA ASN A 366 -11.09 9.27 13.30
C ASN A 366 -11.27 10.79 13.19
N GLY A 367 -10.33 11.47 12.53
CA GLY A 367 -10.39 12.92 12.33
C GLY A 367 -11.50 13.35 11.38
N THR A 368 -11.74 12.58 10.30
CA THR A 368 -12.74 12.91 9.27
C THR A 368 -14.13 12.32 9.54
N GLY A 369 -14.24 11.33 10.42
CA GLY A 369 -15.47 10.56 10.65
C GLY A 369 -15.82 9.57 9.53
N LEU A 370 -14.94 9.37 8.54
CA LEU A 370 -15.18 8.43 7.46
C LEU A 370 -15.11 6.98 7.95
N LEU A 371 -16.05 6.16 7.49
CA LEU A 371 -16.15 4.76 7.93
C LEU A 371 -15.01 3.90 7.35
N PRO A 372 -14.46 2.96 8.15
CA PRO A 372 -13.45 2.03 7.68
C PRO A 372 -14.04 0.98 6.73
N ASP A 373 -13.36 0.73 5.61
CA ASP A 373 -13.68 -0.36 4.69
C ASP A 373 -12.60 -1.45 4.80
N THR A 374 -12.93 -2.53 5.52
CA THR A 374 -11.97 -3.61 5.80
C THR A 374 -11.58 -4.38 4.54
N SER A 375 -12.50 -4.51 3.57
CA SER A 375 -12.28 -5.20 2.30
C SER A 375 -11.10 -4.60 1.52
N ARG A 376 -10.88 -3.28 1.64
CA ARG A 376 -9.82 -2.56 0.92
C ARG A 376 -8.44 -2.66 1.53
N THR A 377 -8.36 -3.05 2.79
CA THR A 377 -7.07 -3.20 3.49
C THR A 377 -6.69 -4.66 3.69
N GLN A 378 -7.64 -5.59 3.56
CA GLN A 378 -7.40 -7.02 3.69
C GLN A 378 -6.38 -7.49 2.64
N VAL A 379 -5.59 -8.49 3.01
CA VAL A 379 -4.67 -9.21 2.11
C VAL A 379 -4.77 -10.65 2.55
N TYR A 380 -5.41 -11.49 1.74
CA TYR A 380 -5.58 -12.90 2.06
C TYR A 380 -4.21 -13.59 2.03
N GLY A 381 -3.95 -14.49 2.97
CA GLY A 381 -2.61 -15.04 3.24
C GLY A 381 -1.75 -14.21 4.20
N PHE A 382 -2.04 -12.91 4.39
CA PHE A 382 -1.54 -12.13 5.54
C PHE A 382 -2.35 -12.47 6.81
N GLY A 383 -2.22 -13.71 7.27
CA GLY A 383 -2.97 -14.24 8.41
C GLY A 383 -2.37 -13.86 9.77
N ARG A 384 -2.96 -14.42 10.84
CA ARG A 384 -2.52 -14.21 12.24
C ARG A 384 -1.03 -14.50 12.45
N SER A 385 -0.48 -15.49 11.75
CA SER A 385 0.94 -15.85 11.84
C SER A 385 1.87 -14.72 11.40
N ILE A 386 1.74 -14.23 10.16
CA ILE A 386 2.57 -13.12 9.63
C ILE A 386 2.32 -11.84 10.43
N ALA A 387 1.06 -11.55 10.77
CA ALA A 387 0.71 -10.40 11.59
C ALA A 387 1.41 -10.44 12.97
N GLN A 388 1.43 -11.60 13.63
CA GLN A 388 2.09 -11.77 14.92
C GLN A 388 3.61 -11.66 14.79
N LYS A 389 4.21 -12.25 13.74
CA LYS A 389 5.64 -12.09 13.44
C LYS A 389 5.98 -10.61 13.24
N ALA A 390 5.17 -9.87 12.49
CA ALA A 390 5.37 -8.44 12.23
C ALA A 390 5.32 -7.62 13.52
N VAL A 391 4.34 -7.87 14.39
CA VAL A 391 4.26 -7.23 15.71
C VAL A 391 5.50 -7.54 16.56
N THR A 392 5.95 -8.79 16.57
CA THR A 392 7.14 -9.20 17.34
C THR A 392 8.42 -8.56 16.78
N ALA A 393 8.62 -8.57 15.46
CA ALA A 393 9.76 -7.97 14.78
C ALA A 393 9.81 -6.46 15.03
N ARG A 394 8.66 -5.77 14.90
CA ARG A 394 8.52 -4.36 15.25
C ARG A 394 8.85 -4.13 16.71
N LYS A 395 8.30 -4.89 17.67
CA LYS A 395 8.62 -4.74 19.09
C LYS A 395 10.11 -4.92 19.40
N ARG A 396 10.83 -5.77 18.65
CA ARG A 396 12.30 -5.87 18.77
C ARG A 396 12.97 -4.59 18.29
N VAL A 397 12.53 -4.03 17.16
CA VAL A 397 13.02 -2.75 16.63
C VAL A 397 12.63 -1.56 17.51
N ASP A 398 11.43 -1.54 18.07
CA ASP A 398 10.96 -0.53 19.02
C ASP A 398 11.69 -0.69 20.35
N LYS A 399 12.07 -1.90 20.76
CA LYS A 399 12.97 -2.10 21.92
C LYS A 399 14.41 -1.69 21.61
N SER A 400 14.85 -1.83 20.36
CA SER A 400 16.15 -1.31 19.90
C SER A 400 16.10 0.16 19.48
N GLY A 401 14.92 0.78 19.36
CA GLY A 401 14.67 2.16 18.93
C GLY A 401 14.16 3.09 20.04
N LYS A 402 13.39 2.55 21.01
CA LYS A 402 13.43 2.96 22.44
C LYS A 402 14.74 2.51 23.11
N GLY A 403 15.54 1.75 22.37
CA GLY A 403 16.97 1.61 22.52
C GLY A 403 17.74 2.56 21.60
N GLY A 404 17.23 3.76 21.27
CA GLY A 404 18.14 4.91 21.31
C GLY A 404 18.76 4.81 22.70
N ILE A 405 20.05 4.48 22.77
CA ILE A 405 20.56 3.67 23.86
C ILE A 405 20.24 4.31 25.22
N ILE A 406 19.13 3.89 25.85
CA ILE A 406 18.91 4.13 27.26
C ILE A 406 19.87 3.15 27.90
N VAL A 407 21.07 3.62 28.18
CA VAL A 407 21.94 2.90 29.10
C VAL A 407 21.16 2.88 30.42
N ASN A 408 20.67 1.70 30.80
CA ASN A 408 20.05 1.52 32.11
C ASN A 408 21.05 2.04 33.16
N LYS A 409 20.62 2.98 34.02
CA LYS A 409 21.44 3.54 35.11
C LYS A 409 22.02 2.45 36.01
N GLU A 410 21.37 1.28 36.11
CA GLU A 410 21.88 0.09 36.80
C GLU A 410 23.11 -0.55 36.13
N LYS A 411 23.26 -0.40 34.81
CA LYS A 411 24.47 -0.86 34.09
C LYS A 411 25.59 0.16 34.21
N LEU A 412 25.27 1.45 34.19
CA LEU A 412 26.22 2.54 34.43
C LEU A 412 26.77 2.48 35.87
N SER A 413 25.90 2.26 36.86
CA SER A 413 26.29 2.19 38.27
C SER A 413 27.28 1.05 38.56
N LYS A 414 27.19 -0.06 37.84
CA LYS A 414 28.16 -1.16 37.90
C LYS A 414 29.56 -0.77 37.40
N TYR A 415 29.64 0.17 36.46
CA TYR A 415 30.91 0.65 35.91
C TYR A 415 31.56 1.68 36.84
N ILE A 416 30.77 2.58 37.42
CA ILE A 416 31.25 3.66 38.30
C ILE A 416 31.40 3.17 39.75
N GLY A 417 30.78 2.04 40.10
CA GLY A 417 30.77 1.51 41.47
C GLY A 417 29.89 2.30 42.43
N LYS A 418 29.01 3.17 41.91
CA LYS A 418 28.11 4.05 42.68
C LYS A 418 26.70 4.04 42.10
N PRO A 419 25.64 4.08 42.93
CA PRO A 419 24.27 4.23 42.44
C PRO A 419 24.10 5.58 41.73
N ILE A 420 23.42 5.60 40.58
CA ILE A 420 23.18 6.81 39.77
C ILE A 420 21.69 7.16 39.82
N VAL A 421 21.36 8.36 40.30
CA VAL A 421 19.99 8.88 40.38
C VAL A 421 19.64 9.83 39.23
N GLU A 422 18.45 10.43 39.26
CA GLU A 422 17.96 11.40 38.28
C GLU A 422 18.64 12.78 38.35
N THR A 423 19.65 12.99 39.17
CA THR A 423 20.37 14.28 39.24
C THR A 423 21.87 14.15 38.92
N ASP A 424 22.34 12.95 38.57
CA ASP A 424 23.77 12.59 38.50
C ASP A 424 24.41 12.79 37.11
N ASN A 425 24.30 13.98 36.51
CA ASN A 425 24.93 14.30 35.22
C ASN A 425 26.46 14.16 35.25
N GLN A 426 27.10 14.41 36.40
CA GLN A 426 28.54 14.23 36.61
C GLN A 426 28.98 12.77 36.41
N HIS A 427 28.29 11.82 37.03
CA HIS A 427 28.62 10.40 36.92
C HIS A 427 28.39 9.87 35.49
N ILE A 428 27.37 10.37 34.79
CA ILE A 428 27.15 10.05 33.37
C ILE A 428 28.31 10.58 32.50
N ARG A 429 28.85 11.75 32.85
CA ARG A 429 30.02 12.32 32.17
C ARG A 429 31.30 11.53 32.47
N GLU A 430 31.51 11.08 33.71
CA GLU A 430 32.63 10.21 34.10
C GLU A 430 32.63 8.90 33.29
N TRP A 431 31.46 8.28 33.16
CA TRP A 431 31.30 7.08 32.35
C TRP A 431 31.60 7.34 30.87
N TYR A 432 31.08 8.45 30.31
CA TYR A 432 31.37 8.84 28.93
C TYR A 432 32.87 9.05 28.72
N TYR A 433 33.54 9.74 29.65
CA TYR A 433 34.97 10.00 29.59
C TYR A 433 35.77 8.70 29.54
N ALA A 434 35.48 7.76 30.44
CA ALA A 434 36.22 6.51 30.53
C ALA A 434 36.00 5.59 29.32
N ASN A 435 34.78 5.51 28.79
CA ASN A 435 34.47 4.70 27.61
C ASN A 435 35.07 5.30 26.32
N VAL A 436 35.07 6.62 26.20
CA VAL A 436 35.75 7.30 25.08
C VAL A 436 37.26 7.08 25.16
N GLY A 437 37.85 7.19 26.34
CA GLY A 437 39.28 6.94 26.56
C GLY A 437 39.72 5.53 26.14
N ASP A 438 38.84 4.54 26.28
CA ASP A 438 39.12 3.12 25.99
C ASP A 438 38.87 2.69 24.53
N ILE A 439 38.31 3.56 23.68
CA ILE A 439 38.09 3.26 22.25
C ILE A 439 39.30 2.62 21.54
N PRO A 440 40.57 3.04 21.78
CA PRO A 440 41.74 2.44 21.14
C PRO A 440 41.98 0.94 21.46
N ASN A 441 41.36 0.43 22.52
CA ASN A 441 41.40 -0.98 22.91
C ASN A 441 40.22 -1.80 22.37
N GLN A 442 39.18 -1.13 21.86
CA GLN A 442 37.95 -1.76 21.37
C GLN A 442 37.90 -1.90 19.84
N ILE A 443 38.77 -1.18 19.13
CA ILE A 443 38.91 -1.27 17.68
C ILE A 443 39.77 -2.47 17.27
N ASP A 444 39.41 -3.11 16.16
CA ASP A 444 40.14 -4.27 15.64
C ASP A 444 41.36 -3.82 14.83
N ARG A 445 42.53 -3.89 15.45
CA ARG A 445 43.80 -3.44 14.85
C ARG A 445 44.25 -4.29 13.65
N SER A 446 43.64 -5.45 13.40
CA SER A 446 43.96 -6.30 12.26
C SER A 446 43.32 -5.84 10.94
N LYS A 447 42.34 -4.93 11.01
CA LYS A 447 41.59 -4.42 9.85
C LYS A 447 42.28 -3.29 9.13
N SER A 448 41.75 -2.92 7.95
CA SER A 448 42.23 -1.75 7.22
C SER A 448 42.07 -0.45 8.04
N ARG A 449 42.90 0.56 7.77
CA ARG A 449 42.82 1.87 8.46
C ARG A 449 41.46 2.55 8.28
N GLU A 450 40.83 2.37 7.12
CA GLU A 450 39.47 2.88 6.88
C GLU A 450 38.44 2.18 7.80
N GLU A 451 38.50 0.86 7.92
CA GLU A 451 37.60 0.12 8.81
C GLU A 451 37.84 0.45 10.28
N GLN A 452 39.11 0.60 10.69
CA GLN A 452 39.47 1.05 12.04
C GLN A 452 38.92 2.46 12.33
N ALA A 453 39.04 3.40 11.38
CA ALA A 453 38.49 4.74 11.51
C ALA A 453 36.96 4.74 11.58
N ARG A 454 36.29 3.91 10.78
CA ARG A 454 34.82 3.73 10.84
C ARG A 454 34.37 3.11 12.15
N GLN A 455 35.13 2.15 12.70
CA GLN A 455 34.86 1.57 14.02
C GLN A 455 35.03 2.62 15.14
N ALA A 456 36.13 3.35 15.15
CA ALA A 456 36.41 4.41 16.14
C ALA A 456 35.34 5.52 16.09
N TYR A 457 34.95 5.95 14.88
CA TYR A 457 33.86 6.91 14.67
C TYR A 457 32.52 6.38 15.22
N THR A 458 32.19 5.13 14.91
CA THR A 458 30.93 4.51 15.33
C THR A 458 30.85 4.40 16.85
N LEU A 459 31.89 3.87 17.50
CA LEU A 459 31.97 3.74 18.96
C LEU A 459 31.87 5.09 19.66
N ARG A 460 32.59 6.11 19.17
CA ARG A 460 32.53 7.46 19.75
C ARG A 460 31.13 8.06 19.70
N ASN A 461 30.46 7.96 18.56
CA ASN A 461 29.10 8.52 18.41
C ASN A 461 28.10 7.71 19.24
N GLN A 462 28.29 6.40 19.34
CA GLN A 462 27.51 5.54 20.21
C GLN A 462 27.60 5.99 21.68
N TYR A 463 28.81 6.19 22.21
CA TYR A 463 29.00 6.67 23.59
C TYR A 463 28.45 8.07 23.81
N LYS A 464 28.56 8.94 22.81
CA LYS A 464 28.01 10.30 22.84
C LYS A 464 26.48 10.31 22.96
N HIS A 465 25.80 9.48 22.16
CA HIS A 465 24.35 9.32 22.27
C HIS A 465 23.93 8.66 23.58
N GLN A 466 24.68 7.65 24.03
CA GLN A 466 24.46 6.97 25.31
C GLN A 466 24.53 7.92 26.51
N ALA A 467 25.52 8.79 26.53
CA ALA A 467 25.67 9.78 27.59
C ALA A 467 24.51 10.79 27.59
N ARG A 468 24.16 11.35 26.42
CA ARG A 468 23.06 12.32 26.29
C ARG A 468 21.70 11.73 26.67
N ALA A 469 21.44 10.49 26.29
CA ALA A 469 20.19 9.81 26.64
C ALA A 469 20.10 9.44 28.13
N ALA A 470 21.23 9.37 28.83
CA ALA A 470 21.27 9.10 30.26
C ALA A 470 21.21 10.37 31.12
N MET A 471 21.56 11.54 30.56
CA MET A 471 21.48 12.84 31.24
C MET A 471 20.05 13.13 31.69
N SER A 472 19.92 13.65 32.90
CA SER A 472 18.63 14.06 33.44
C SER A 472 18.28 15.51 33.15
N ASP A 473 19.28 16.33 32.82
CA ASP A 473 19.08 17.67 32.31
C ASP A 473 18.78 17.60 30.80
N GLU A 474 17.48 17.51 30.49
CA GLU A 474 16.98 17.41 29.12
C GLU A 474 17.28 18.67 28.29
N GLU A 475 17.34 19.85 28.92
CA GLU A 475 17.66 21.11 28.23
C GLU A 475 19.13 21.13 27.79
N THR A 476 20.05 20.74 28.67
CA THR A 476 21.48 20.64 28.32
C THR A 476 21.73 19.52 27.31
N ALA A 477 21.05 18.38 27.43
CA ALA A 477 21.15 17.29 26.46
C ALA A 477 20.69 17.73 25.06
N LYS A 478 19.57 18.48 24.98
CA LYS A 478 19.04 19.04 23.74
C LYS A 478 19.94 20.11 23.15
N MET A 479 20.44 21.03 23.96
CA MET A 479 21.42 22.06 23.54
C MET A 479 22.67 21.41 22.96
N LEU A 480 23.20 20.34 23.57
CA LEU A 480 24.36 19.62 23.06
C LEU A 480 24.08 18.91 21.73
N GLU A 481 22.87 18.41 21.51
CA GLU A 481 22.46 17.79 20.24
C GLU A 481 22.43 18.83 19.12
N GLU A 482 21.87 20.02 19.39
CA GLU A 482 21.73 21.14 18.44
C GLU A 482 23.07 21.81 18.13
N THR A 483 23.90 22.10 19.15
CA THR A 483 25.18 22.80 18.99
C THR A 483 26.31 21.90 18.51
N ARG A 484 26.18 20.58 18.73
CA ARG A 484 27.22 19.59 18.38
C ARG A 484 26.58 18.33 17.77
N PRO A 485 25.99 18.43 16.57
CA PRO A 485 25.36 17.30 15.90
C PRO A 485 26.40 16.24 15.51
N VAL A 486 25.94 15.01 15.27
CA VAL A 486 26.77 13.98 14.65
C VAL A 486 26.76 14.21 13.14
N ILE A 487 27.91 14.55 12.58
CA ILE A 487 28.08 14.64 11.13
C ILE A 487 28.43 13.26 10.56
N PRO A 488 27.96 12.90 9.35
CA PRO A 488 28.33 11.68 8.65
C PRO A 488 29.84 11.43 8.57
N PHE A 489 30.25 10.16 8.49
CA PHE A 489 31.67 9.78 8.47
C PHE A 489 32.44 10.43 7.30
N ASP A 490 31.87 10.38 6.11
CA ASP A 490 32.53 10.91 4.91
C ASP A 490 32.67 12.45 5.00
N GLU A 491 31.68 13.14 5.57
CA GLU A 491 31.74 14.59 5.83
C GLU A 491 32.76 14.95 6.92
N LEU A 492 32.88 14.14 7.97
CA LEU A 492 33.92 14.29 9.00
C LEU A 492 35.32 14.13 8.39
N LEU A 493 35.49 13.12 7.53
CA LEU A 493 36.74 12.83 6.86
C LEU A 493 37.17 14.01 5.97
N GLU A 494 36.27 14.52 5.13
CA GLU A 494 36.52 15.70 4.29
C GLU A 494 36.81 16.96 5.11
N SER A 495 36.07 17.17 6.21
CA SER A 495 36.29 18.28 7.12
C SER A 495 37.68 18.25 7.76
N LYS A 496 38.18 17.06 8.12
CA LYS A 496 39.51 16.87 8.69
C LYS A 496 40.61 17.11 7.65
N MET A 497 40.45 16.56 6.45
CA MET A 497 41.35 16.81 5.32
C MET A 497 41.47 18.31 5.03
N ARG A 498 40.33 19.01 4.94
CA ARG A 498 40.27 20.45 4.62
C ARG A 498 40.84 21.33 5.73
N ARG A 499 40.46 21.10 6.99
CA ARG A 499 40.86 21.99 8.11
C ARG A 499 42.30 21.81 8.56
N LYS A 500 42.87 20.61 8.38
CA LYS A 500 44.22 20.28 8.85
C LYS A 500 45.22 20.07 7.71
N GLY A 501 44.79 20.19 6.45
CA GLY A 501 45.65 19.96 5.28
C GLY A 501 46.16 18.52 5.19
N LEU A 502 45.37 17.55 5.66
CA LEU A 502 45.76 16.13 5.73
C LEU A 502 45.36 15.39 4.45
N SER A 503 46.18 14.41 4.05
CA SER A 503 45.76 13.39 3.09
C SER A 503 44.62 12.52 3.65
N LYS A 504 43.97 11.73 2.79
CA LYS A 504 42.85 10.86 3.20
C LYS A 504 43.28 9.84 4.27
N GLU A 505 44.48 9.28 4.14
CA GLU A 505 45.05 8.31 5.06
C GLU A 505 45.42 8.94 6.41
N GLU A 506 46.04 10.13 6.38
CA GLU A 506 46.35 10.89 7.60
C GLU A 506 45.09 11.39 8.31
N ALA A 507 44.03 11.71 7.57
CA ALA A 507 42.75 12.09 8.15
C ALA A 507 42.05 10.90 8.83
N MET A 508 42.16 9.68 8.28
CA MET A 508 41.69 8.45 8.94
C MET A 508 42.47 8.18 10.22
N GLU A 509 43.79 8.35 10.20
CA GLU A 509 44.63 8.23 11.39
C GLU A 509 44.26 9.27 12.46
N ASP A 510 44.02 10.52 12.07
CA ASP A 510 43.56 11.57 12.99
C ASP A 510 42.19 11.23 13.58
N ILE A 511 41.29 10.58 12.83
CA ILE A 511 39.99 10.13 13.36
C ILE A 511 40.19 9.06 14.43
N ILE A 512 41.06 8.07 14.19
CA ILE A 512 41.38 7.01 15.16
C ILE A 512 41.98 7.63 16.44
N GLN A 513 42.98 8.50 16.30
CA GLN A 513 43.67 9.11 17.44
C GLN A 513 42.82 10.13 18.21
N THR A 514 41.93 10.85 17.52
CA THR A 514 41.07 11.85 18.17
C THR A 514 39.76 11.28 18.66
N ALA A 515 39.44 10.01 18.35
CA ALA A 515 38.24 9.35 18.82
C ALA A 515 38.22 9.23 20.35
N SER A 516 39.38 9.03 20.98
CA SER A 516 39.53 8.93 22.44
C SER A 516 39.65 10.26 23.18
N LYS A 517 39.62 11.39 22.44
CA LYS A 517 39.74 12.72 23.05
C LYS A 517 38.37 13.28 23.38
N THR A 518 38.14 13.63 24.65
CA THR A 518 36.97 14.36 25.12
C THR A 518 37.23 15.87 25.10
N ASN A 519 36.17 16.68 25.20
CA ASN A 519 36.30 18.14 25.22
C ASN A 519 36.62 18.60 26.65
N ALA A 520 37.74 19.31 26.81
CA ALA A 520 38.25 19.75 28.11
C ALA A 520 37.33 20.75 28.84
N ASP A 521 36.70 21.67 28.11
CA ASP A 521 35.80 22.68 28.72
C ASP A 521 34.57 22.01 29.34
N VAL A 522 34.00 21.03 28.62
CA VAL A 522 32.86 20.25 29.11
C VAL A 522 33.29 19.31 30.24
N ASN A 523 34.52 18.80 30.25
CA ASN A 523 35.00 18.00 31.38
C ASN A 523 35.10 18.84 32.65
N LYS A 524 35.64 20.06 32.53
CA LYS A 524 35.79 21.01 33.63
C LYS A 524 34.45 21.41 34.26
N GLU A 525 33.41 21.59 33.43
CA GLU A 525 32.04 21.90 33.88
C GLU A 525 31.43 20.81 34.78
N PHE A 526 31.85 19.55 34.59
CA PHE A 526 31.40 18.40 35.39
C PHE A 526 32.48 17.87 36.37
N GLY A 527 33.56 18.63 36.61
CA GLY A 527 34.57 18.30 37.62
C GLY A 527 35.58 17.21 37.22
N LEU A 528 35.88 17.05 35.92
CA LEU A 528 36.77 16.02 35.35
C LEU A 528 38.01 16.56 34.66
#